data_AF-A0A2K8KZ58-F1
#
_entry.id   AF-A0A2K8KZ58-F1
#
_cell.length_a   1.000
_cell.length_b   1.000
_cell.length_c   1.000
_cell.angle_alpha   90.00
_cell.angle_beta   90.00
_cell.angle_gamma   90.00
#
_symmetry.space_group_name_H-M   'P 1'
#
loop_
_entity.id
_entity.type
_entity.pdbx_description
1 polymer ?
#
loop_
_entity_poly.entity_id
_entity_poly.type
_entity_poly.pdbx_seq_one_letter_code
_entity_poly.pdbx_strand_id
1 'polypeptide(L)' 'MVILSQVMALVNKPMTQVLLVAESSLSESQFRAFRKLALDAFGKNGLEKELKELFDQQER' A
#
# COMPACT_ATOMS: atom_id res chain seq x y z
N MET A 1 19.60 -4.77 8.73
CA MET A 1 19.02 -3.71 7.89
C MET A 1 17.69 -4.23 7.37
N VAL A 2 16.58 -3.65 7.81
CA VAL A 2 15.27 -3.99 7.24
C VAL A 2 15.22 -3.33 5.87
N ILE A 3 14.96 -4.11 4.83
CA ILE A 3 14.96 -3.61 3.45
C ILE A 3 13.53 -3.14 3.14
N LEU A 4 13.36 -1.98 2.49
CA LEU A 4 12.05 -1.42 2.13
C LEU A 4 11.09 -2.45 1.51
N SER A 5 11.61 -3.35 0.67
CA SER A 5 10.85 -4.43 0.04
C SER A 5 10.22 -5.41 1.05
N GLN A 6 10.88 -5.68 2.18
CA GLN A 6 10.36 -6.53 3.25
C GLN A 6 9.19 -5.85 3.98
N VAL A 7 9.28 -4.54 4.23
CA VAL A 7 8.18 -3.77 4.82
C VAL A 7 7.00 -3.74 3.87
N MET A 8 7.22 -3.47 2.58
CA MET A 8 6.15 -3.45 1.59
C MET A 8 5.48 -4.82 1.42
N ALA A 9 6.23 -5.92 1.53
CA ALA A 9 5.64 -7.25 1.54
C ALA A 9 4.66 -7.46 2.72
N LEU A 10 5.00 -6.93 3.90
CA LEU A 10 4.14 -6.97 5.08
C LEU A 10 2.89 -6.08 4.95
N VAL A 11 2.97 -4.96 4.22
CA VAL A 11 1.83 -4.07 3.92
C VAL A 11 0.92 -4.65 2.85
N ASN A 12 1.49 -5.24 1.80
CA ASN A 12 0.73 -5.77 0.65
C ASN A 12 -0.19 -6.95 1.04
N LYS A 13 0.26 -7.79 1.98
CA LYS A 13 -0.52 -8.95 2.46
C LYS A 13 -1.89 -8.54 3.05
N PRO A 14 -1.99 -7.71 4.10
CA PRO A 14 -3.27 -7.26 4.63
C PRO A 14 -4.04 -6.40 3.64
N MET A 15 -3.36 -5.58 2.83
CA MET A 15 -4.06 -4.77 1.82
C MET A 15 -4.79 -5.61 0.77
N THR A 16 -4.24 -6.74 0.38
CA THR A 16 -4.93 -7.70 -0.50
C THR A 16 -6.23 -8.21 0.13
N GLN A 17 -6.23 -8.49 1.43
CA GLN A 17 -7.44 -8.93 2.15
C GLN A 17 -8.47 -7.80 2.25
N VAL A 18 -8.03 -6.56 2.51
CA VAL A 18 -8.90 -5.39 2.54
C VAL A 18 -9.55 -5.16 1.18
N LEU A 19 -8.79 -5.26 0.09
CA LEU A 19 -9.33 -5.13 -1.27
C LEU A 19 -10.34 -6.24 -1.58
N LEU A 20 -10.10 -7.48 -1.14
CA LEU A 20 -11.03 -8.59 -1.33
C LEU A 20 -12.37 -8.34 -0.63
N VAL A 21 -12.33 -7.87 0.62
CA VAL A 21 -13.56 -7.51 1.37
C VAL A 21 -14.28 -6.33 0.73
N ALA A 22 -13.53 -5.33 0.25
CA ALA A 22 -14.10 -4.19 -0.44
C ALA A 22 -14.80 -4.60 -1.75
N GLU A 23 -14.20 -5.52 -2.51
CA GLU A 23 -14.77 -6.04 -3.76
C GLU A 23 -16.11 -6.75 -3.55
N SER A 24 -16.26 -7.50 -2.47
CA SER A 24 -17.51 -8.21 -2.15
C SER A 24 -18.61 -7.30 -1.57
N SER A 25 -18.23 -6.12 -1.07
CA SER A 25 -19.12 -5.24 -0.32
C SER A 25 -19.55 -3.98 -1.07
N LEU A 26 -18.86 -3.63 -2.16
CA LEU A 26 -19.06 -2.39 -2.90
C LEU A 26 -19.61 -2.66 -4.30
N SER A 27 -20.33 -1.68 -4.85
CA SER A 27 -20.63 -1.69 -6.29
C SER A 27 -19.34 -1.52 -7.10
N GLU A 28 -19.35 -1.92 -8.36
CA GLU A 28 -18.14 -1.90 -9.20
C GLU A 28 -17.49 -0.51 -9.28
N SER A 29 -18.30 0.56 -9.39
CA SER A 29 -17.78 1.94 -9.44
C SER A 29 -17.12 2.34 -8.13
N GLN A 30 -17.71 1.96 -7.00
CA GLN A 30 -17.17 2.22 -5.66
C GLN A 30 -15.90 1.42 -5.40
N PHE A 31 -15.87 0.14 -5.78
CA PHE A 31 -14.68 -0.69 -5.65
C PHE A 31 -13.51 -0.16 -6.50
N ARG A 32 -13.77 0.26 -7.75
CA ARG A 32 -12.74 0.88 -8.60
C ARG A 32 -12.15 2.13 -7.95
N ALA A 33 -13.00 3.00 -7.37
CA ALA A 33 -12.54 4.19 -6.67
C ALA A 33 -11.73 3.84 -5.40
N PHE A 34 -12.24 2.91 -4.59
CA PHE A 34 -11.58 2.44 -3.37
C PHE A 34 -10.21 1.81 -3.67
N ARG A 35 -10.15 0.91 -4.66
CA ARG A 35 -8.91 0.27 -5.09
C ARG A 35 -7.88 1.28 -5.56
N LYS A 36 -8.30 2.28 -6.34
CA LYS A 36 -7.40 3.36 -6.77
C LYS A 36 -6.84 4.12 -5.57
N LEU A 37 -7.70 4.55 -4.65
CA LEU A 37 -7.30 5.25 -3.43
C LEU A 37 -6.29 4.42 -2.61
N ALA A 38 -6.57 3.13 -2.39
CA ALA A 38 -5.70 2.25 -1.61
C ALA A 38 -4.33 2.08 -2.28
N LEU A 39 -4.29 1.84 -3.60
CA LEU A 39 -3.03 1.70 -4.33
C LEU A 39 -2.24 3.00 -4.39
N ASP A 40 -2.90 4.15 -4.48
CA ASP A 40 -2.24 5.46 -4.45
C ASP A 40 -1.65 5.74 -3.06
N ALA A 41 -2.39 5.43 -1.99
CA ALA A 41 -1.97 5.67 -0.60
C ALA A 41 -0.84 4.73 -0.15
N PHE A 42 -0.91 3.45 -0.50
CA PHE A 42 0.01 2.43 0.02
C PHE A 42 1.02 1.94 -1.01
N GLY A 43 0.95 2.41 -2.26
CA GLY A 43 1.89 2.06 -3.32
C GLY A 43 3.06 3.03 -3.44
N LYS A 44 3.69 3.00 -4.62
CA LYS A 44 4.94 3.70 -4.95
C LYS A 44 4.92 5.21 -4.74
N ASN A 45 3.76 5.85 -4.86
CA ASN A 45 3.63 7.30 -4.74
C ASN A 45 3.18 7.76 -3.35
N GLY A 46 2.78 6.85 -2.47
CA GLY A 46 2.37 7.11 -1.10
C GLY A 46 3.37 6.52 -0.10
N LEU A 47 2.90 5.60 0.73
CA LEU A 47 3.66 5.02 1.84
C LEU A 47 5.03 4.45 1.42
N GLU A 48 5.15 3.80 0.27
CA GLU A 48 6.44 3.25 -0.18
C GLU A 48 7.49 4.35 -0.38
N LYS A 49 7.08 5.50 -0.91
CA LYS A 49 7.96 6.66 -1.10
C LYS A 49 8.37 7.26 0.24
N GLU A 50 7.42 7.48 1.14
CA GLU A 50 7.69 8.04 2.47
C GLU A 50 8.64 7.14 3.27
N LEU A 51 8.44 5.83 3.22
CA LEU A 51 9.34 4.86 3.85
C LEU A 51 10.71 4.84 3.20
N LYS A 52 10.79 4.95 1.87
CA LYS A 52 12.05 5.07 1.16
C LYS A 52 12.85 6.28 1.65
N GLU A 53 12.21 7.44 1.72
CA GLU A 53 12.84 8.67 2.18
C GLU A 53 13.33 8.56 3.63
N LEU A 54 12.55 7.93 4.51
CA LEU A 54 12.96 7.66 5.90
C LEU A 54 14.17 6.72 5.99
N PHE A 55 14.22 5.67 5.17
CA PHE A 55 15.30 4.70 5.19
C PHE A 55 16.59 5.33 4.65
N ASP A 56 16.50 6.09 3.57
CA ASP A 56 17.62 6.85 3.00
C ASP A 56 18.17 7.91 3.99
N GLN A 57 17.34 8.46 4.88
CA GLN A 57 17.77 9.37 5.94
C GLN A 57 18.51 8.67 7.08
N GLN A 58 18.15 7.42 7.41
CA GLN A 58 18.82 6.65 8.47
C GLN A 58 20.20 6.11 8.06
N GLU A 59 20.43 5.93 6.77
CA GLU A 59 21.72 5.49 6.23
C GLU A 59 22.75 6.62 6.09
N ARG A 60 22.36 7.88 6.35
CA ARG A 60 23.23 9.07 6.37
C ARG A 60 23.74 9.37 7.78
#